data_AF-A0A496WDQ6-F1
#
_entry.id   AF-A0A496WDQ6-F1
#
_cell.length_a   1.000
_cell.length_b   1.000
_cell.length_c   1.000
_cell.angle_alpha   90.00
_cell.angle_beta   90.00
_cell.angle_gamma   90.00
#
_symmetry.space_group_name_H-M   'P 1'
#
loop_
_entity.id
_entity.type
_entity.pdbx_description
1 polymer ?
#
loop_
_entity_poly.entity_id
_entity_poly.type
_entity_poly.pdbx_seq_one_letter_code
_entity_poly.pdbx_strand_id
1 'polypeptide(L)'
;MLRKLATDTEVEVRRGVARNPLASVGLCRQLAADPDFWVRAGIAIRADLDQATIQQLSADDSVDVLAGLGRNPNTPEKLLAQIARHRDRDVRRAVILNMQAPLEVLKEFLQDPYALNRALLCRHPALTEQELWELTSDPEAQVRFSAVQVLASRCMADQ
;
A
#
# COMPACT_ATOMS: atom_id res chain seq x y z
N MET A 1 -17.32 23.87 7.85
CA MET A 1 -15.92 24.31 7.60
C MET A 1 -15.24 23.45 6.55
N LEU A 2 -15.05 22.13 6.76
CA LEU A 2 -14.37 21.24 5.79
C LEU A 2 -14.94 21.28 4.36
N ARG A 3 -16.27 21.36 4.20
CA ARG A 3 -16.89 21.52 2.87
C ARG A 3 -16.40 22.73 2.08
N LYS A 4 -16.14 23.85 2.76
CA LYS A 4 -15.63 25.08 2.11
C LYS A 4 -14.16 24.89 1.70
N LEU A 5 -13.37 24.23 2.54
CA LEU A 5 -11.95 23.97 2.28
C LEU A 5 -11.75 22.88 1.20
N ALA A 6 -12.73 21.99 1.00
CA ALA A 6 -12.69 20.97 -0.04
C ALA A 6 -12.80 21.54 -1.47
N THR A 7 -13.19 22.81 -1.61
CA THR A 7 -13.27 23.53 -2.88
C THR A 7 -12.29 24.70 -2.91
N ASP A 8 -11.29 24.70 -2.02
CA ASP A 8 -10.29 25.76 -1.97
C ASP A 8 -9.46 25.77 -3.27
N THR A 9 -9.01 26.95 -3.70
CA THR A 9 -8.18 27.08 -4.89
C THR A 9 -6.82 26.40 -4.71
N GLU A 10 -6.31 26.37 -3.48
CA GLU A 10 -5.01 25.80 -3.15
C GLU A 10 -5.08 24.27 -3.01
N VAL A 11 -4.21 23.57 -3.74
CA VAL A 11 -4.18 22.11 -3.80
C VAL A 11 -3.87 21.52 -2.42
N GLU A 12 -2.90 22.10 -1.72
CA GLU A 12 -2.49 21.60 -0.40
C GLU A 12 -3.59 21.75 0.65
N VAL A 13 -4.46 22.77 0.52
CA VAL A 13 -5.62 22.92 1.41
C VAL A 13 -6.61 21.79 1.15
N ARG A 14 -6.96 21.52 -0.11
CA ARG A 14 -7.86 20.41 -0.47
C ARG A 14 -7.28 19.05 -0.06
N ARG A 15 -5.97 18.84 -0.25
CA ARG A 15 -5.24 17.65 0.19
C ARG A 15 -5.27 17.48 1.71
N GLY A 16 -5.16 18.58 2.46
CA GLY A 16 -5.36 18.58 3.91
C GLY A 16 -6.75 18.11 4.31
N VAL A 17 -7.80 18.52 3.59
CA VAL A 17 -9.17 18.00 3.79
C VAL A 17 -9.26 16.53 3.43
N ALA A 18 -8.66 16.10 2.32
CA ALA A 18 -8.65 14.70 1.89
C ALA A 18 -8.09 13.77 2.96
N ARG A 19 -7.02 14.17 3.67
CA ARG A 19 -6.40 13.36 4.74
C ARG A 19 -7.08 13.52 6.10
N ASN A 20 -8.10 14.37 6.22
CA ASN A 20 -8.72 14.67 7.51
C ASN A 20 -9.72 13.58 7.93
N PRO A 21 -9.55 12.88 9.06
CA PRO A 21 -10.44 11.79 9.49
C PRO A 21 -11.89 12.22 9.75
N LEU A 22 -12.16 13.52 9.90
CA LEU A 22 -13.52 14.07 10.07
C LEU A 22 -14.20 14.42 8.73
N ALA A 23 -13.53 14.23 7.59
CA ALA A 23 -14.16 14.35 6.28
C ALA A 23 -15.26 13.29 6.15
N SER A 24 -16.48 13.73 5.81
CA SER A 24 -17.59 12.80 5.63
C SER A 24 -17.40 11.95 4.38
N VAL A 25 -18.08 10.80 4.30
CA VAL A 25 -18.09 9.93 3.10
C VAL A 25 -18.40 10.70 1.82
N GLY A 26 -19.38 11.63 1.87
CA GLY A 26 -19.71 12.47 0.71
C GLY A 26 -18.57 13.41 0.29
N LEU A 27 -17.81 13.93 1.24
CA LEU A 27 -16.60 14.73 0.97
C LEU A 27 -15.47 13.86 0.40
N CYS A 28 -15.28 12.65 0.93
CA CYS A 28 -14.30 11.72 0.41
C CYS A 28 -14.60 11.35 -1.05
N ARG A 29 -15.86 11.07 -1.39
CA ARG A 29 -16.27 10.81 -2.79
C ARG A 29 -16.04 12.01 -3.71
N GLN A 30 -16.35 13.22 -3.24
CA GLN A 30 -16.07 14.44 -3.99
C GLN A 30 -14.56 14.58 -4.27
N LEU A 31 -13.72 14.45 -3.24
CA LEU A 31 -12.27 14.62 -3.34
C LEU A 31 -11.58 13.44 -4.06
N ALA A 32 -12.21 12.27 -4.12
CA ALA A 32 -11.76 11.16 -4.96
C ALA A 32 -11.88 11.46 -6.46
N ALA A 33 -12.64 12.49 -6.84
CA ALA A 33 -12.75 13.01 -8.20
C ALA A 33 -12.02 14.36 -8.38
N ASP A 34 -11.18 14.77 -7.42
CA ASP A 34 -10.44 16.03 -7.53
C ASP A 34 -9.52 16.00 -8.77
N PRO A 35 -9.42 17.11 -9.53
CA PRO A 35 -8.53 17.16 -10.69
C PRO A 35 -7.06 16.89 -10.32
N ASP A 36 -6.64 17.20 -9.10
CA ASP A 36 -5.28 17.01 -8.65
C ASP A 36 -5.04 15.62 -8.04
N PHE A 37 -4.02 14.92 -8.54
CA PHE A 37 -3.75 13.55 -8.11
C PHE A 37 -3.21 13.45 -6.68
N TRP A 38 -2.58 14.50 -6.12
CA TRP A 38 -2.15 14.50 -4.72
C TRP A 38 -3.32 14.56 -3.77
N VAL A 39 -4.41 15.24 -4.16
CA VAL A 39 -5.66 15.24 -3.41
C VAL A 39 -6.30 13.85 -3.44
N ARG A 40 -6.41 13.24 -4.63
CA ARG A 40 -6.95 11.88 -4.78
C ARG A 40 -6.13 10.82 -4.05
N ALA A 41 -4.79 10.92 -4.08
CA ALA A 41 -3.90 10.04 -3.32
C ALA A 41 -4.07 10.21 -1.79
N GLY A 42 -4.38 11.43 -1.35
CA GLY A 42 -4.76 11.71 0.03
C GLY A 42 -6.03 10.99 0.48
N ILE A 43 -6.99 10.78 -0.43
CA ILE A 43 -8.17 9.94 -0.19
C ILE A 43 -7.78 8.46 -0.20
N ALA A 44 -7.05 8.01 -1.23
CA ALA A 44 -6.76 6.60 -1.49
C ALA A 44 -6.15 5.84 -0.30
N ILE A 45 -5.31 6.50 0.50
CA ILE A 45 -4.63 5.89 1.66
C ILE A 45 -5.53 5.68 2.89
N ARG A 46 -6.75 6.24 2.90
CA ARG A 46 -7.58 6.27 4.11
C ARG A 46 -8.22 4.92 4.42
N ALA A 47 -8.16 4.50 5.67
CA ALA A 47 -8.81 3.27 6.11
C ALA A 47 -10.34 3.35 6.16
N ASP A 48 -10.97 4.52 6.13
CA ASP A 48 -12.42 4.67 6.28
C ASP A 48 -13.18 4.85 4.95
N LEU A 49 -12.54 4.51 3.82
CA LEU A 49 -13.21 4.56 2.51
C LEU A 49 -14.26 3.47 2.38
N ASP A 50 -15.36 3.83 1.71
CA ASP A 50 -16.31 2.84 1.23
C ASP A 50 -15.82 2.15 -0.05
N GLN A 51 -16.42 1.00 -0.35
CA GLN A 51 -16.06 0.19 -1.52
C GLN A 51 -16.27 0.93 -2.85
N ALA A 52 -17.28 1.81 -2.92
CA ALA A 52 -17.55 2.59 -4.12
C ALA A 52 -16.42 3.59 -4.43
N THR A 53 -15.88 4.26 -3.41
CA THR A 53 -14.76 5.21 -3.54
C THR A 53 -13.47 4.48 -3.89
N ILE A 54 -13.20 3.32 -3.27
CA ILE A 54 -12.05 2.48 -3.64
C ILE A 54 -12.15 2.06 -5.10
N GLN A 55 -13.33 1.60 -5.54
CA GLN A 55 -13.56 1.18 -6.92
C GLN A 55 -13.45 2.33 -7.93
N GLN A 56 -13.81 3.56 -7.54
CA GLN A 56 -13.59 4.74 -8.37
C GLN A 56 -12.08 5.03 -8.53
N LEU A 57 -11.32 5.01 -7.44
CA LEU A 57 -9.88 5.30 -7.44
C LEU A 57 -9.05 4.19 -8.09
N SER A 58 -9.55 2.96 -8.19
CA SER A 58 -8.83 1.85 -8.82
C SER A 58 -8.68 1.99 -10.33
N ALA A 59 -9.50 2.86 -10.96
CA ALA A 59 -9.40 3.22 -12.36
C ALA A 59 -8.45 4.41 -12.62
N ASP A 60 -7.76 4.91 -11.58
CA ASP A 60 -6.81 6.02 -11.71
C ASP A 60 -5.46 5.56 -12.28
N ASP A 61 -4.88 6.35 -13.17
CA ASP A 61 -3.58 6.08 -13.78
C ASP A 61 -2.39 6.64 -12.95
N SER A 62 -2.66 7.43 -11.92
CA SER A 62 -1.63 8.02 -11.07
C SER A 62 -0.98 6.98 -10.17
N VAL A 63 0.35 6.92 -10.25
CA VAL A 63 1.23 6.12 -9.37
C VAL A 63 0.92 6.39 -7.90
N ASP A 64 0.75 7.65 -7.51
CA ASP A 64 0.50 8.03 -6.11
C ASP A 64 -0.87 7.58 -5.62
N VAL A 65 -1.89 7.60 -6.49
CA VAL A 65 -3.24 7.13 -6.16
C VAL A 65 -3.25 5.62 -5.99
N LEU A 66 -2.67 4.89 -6.94
CA LEU A 66 -2.55 3.43 -6.87
C LEU A 66 -1.67 2.97 -5.70
N ALA A 67 -0.58 3.68 -5.41
CA ALA A 67 0.23 3.43 -4.22
C ALA A 67 -0.55 3.73 -2.91
N GLY A 68 -1.40 4.77 -2.91
CA GLY A 68 -2.33 5.04 -1.82
C GLY A 68 -3.27 3.86 -1.55
N LEU A 69 -3.89 3.32 -2.61
CA LEU A 69 -4.73 2.12 -2.51
C LEU A 69 -3.93 0.88 -2.09
N GLY A 70 -2.72 0.70 -2.61
CA GLY A 70 -1.84 -0.39 -2.21
C GLY A 70 -1.61 -0.43 -0.70
N ARG A 71 -1.43 0.75 -0.07
CA ARG A 71 -1.21 0.90 1.38
C ARG A 71 -2.49 0.88 2.23
N ASN A 72 -3.65 1.01 1.61
CA ASN A 72 -4.91 1.13 2.33
C ASN A 72 -5.34 -0.23 2.91
N PRO A 73 -5.53 -0.35 4.24
CA PRO A 73 -5.85 -1.62 4.89
C PRO A 73 -7.19 -2.24 4.48
N ASN A 74 -8.09 -1.45 3.87
CA ASN A 74 -9.41 -1.89 3.43
C ASN A 74 -9.50 -2.09 1.91
N THR A 75 -8.38 -1.99 1.18
CA THR A 75 -8.34 -2.34 -0.25
C THR A 75 -8.65 -3.83 -0.42
N PRO A 76 -9.66 -4.19 -1.24
CA PRO A 76 -10.00 -5.59 -1.47
C PRO A 76 -8.82 -6.39 -2.01
N GLU A 77 -8.70 -7.64 -1.57
CA GLU A 77 -7.62 -8.55 -1.97
C GLU A 77 -7.44 -8.63 -3.49
N LYS A 78 -8.53 -8.75 -4.25
CA LYS A 78 -8.49 -8.79 -5.72
C LYS A 78 -7.82 -7.55 -6.32
N LEU A 79 -8.07 -6.38 -5.74
CA LEU A 79 -7.46 -5.13 -6.18
C LEU A 79 -6.00 -5.05 -5.72
N LEU A 80 -5.66 -5.50 -4.51
CA LEU A 80 -4.26 -5.60 -4.09
C LEU A 80 -3.46 -6.51 -5.02
N ALA A 81 -4.02 -7.65 -5.45
CA ALA A 81 -3.38 -8.55 -6.42
C ALA A 81 -3.14 -7.89 -7.79
N GLN A 82 -4.04 -6.99 -8.22
CA GLN A 82 -3.85 -6.20 -9.45
C GLN A 82 -2.71 -5.18 -9.26
N ILE A 83 -2.70 -4.44 -8.15
CA ILE A 83 -1.67 -3.45 -7.82
C ILE A 83 -0.30 -4.12 -7.64
N ALA A 84 -0.25 -5.34 -7.07
CA ALA A 84 0.96 -6.12 -6.90
C ALA A 84 1.67 -6.47 -8.21
N ARG A 85 0.95 -6.49 -9.32
CA ARG A 85 1.49 -6.76 -10.67
C ARG A 85 1.77 -5.49 -11.46
N HIS A 86 1.66 -4.32 -10.85
CA HIS A 86 1.88 -3.05 -11.53
C HIS A 86 3.35 -2.92 -11.99
N ARG A 87 3.56 -2.28 -13.15
CA ARG A 87 4.90 -2.10 -13.73
C ARG A 87 5.82 -1.26 -12.84
N ASP A 88 5.25 -0.29 -12.15
CA ASP A 88 5.98 0.62 -11.27
C ASP A 88 6.31 -0.04 -9.93
N ARG A 89 7.59 -0.03 -9.57
CA ARG A 89 8.11 -0.68 -8.36
C ARG A 89 7.61 -0.02 -7.06
N ASP A 90 7.26 1.25 -7.08
CA ASP A 90 6.81 2.01 -5.91
C ASP A 90 5.32 1.74 -5.64
N VAL A 91 4.52 1.54 -6.70
CA VAL A 91 3.13 1.01 -6.60
C VAL A 91 3.14 -0.40 -6.04
N ARG A 92 4.03 -1.27 -6.52
CA ARG A 92 4.24 -2.61 -5.96
C ARG A 92 4.64 -2.56 -4.48
N ARG A 93 5.60 -1.70 -4.13
CA ARG A 93 6.06 -1.54 -2.73
C ARG A 93 4.94 -1.13 -1.79
N ALA A 94 3.98 -0.34 -2.25
CA ALA A 94 2.85 0.07 -1.43
C ALA A 94 2.04 -1.12 -0.88
N VAL A 95 1.89 -2.20 -1.66
CA VAL A 95 1.21 -3.43 -1.20
C VAL A 95 2.02 -4.12 -0.10
N ILE A 96 3.34 -4.19 -0.23
CA ILE A 96 4.23 -4.73 0.83
C ILE A 96 4.10 -3.91 2.13
N LEU A 97 3.84 -2.61 2.03
CA LEU A 97 3.67 -1.73 3.19
C LEU A 97 2.28 -1.79 3.82
N ASN A 98 1.36 -2.57 3.26
CA ASN A 98 0.02 -2.75 3.79
C ASN A 98 -0.01 -3.89 4.78
N MET A 99 -0.10 -3.57 6.07
CA MET A 99 -0.10 -4.54 7.17
C MET A 99 -1.27 -5.54 7.13
N GLN A 100 -2.31 -5.25 6.34
CA GLN A 100 -3.47 -6.12 6.13
C GLN A 100 -3.39 -6.89 4.79
N ALA A 101 -2.30 -6.76 4.03
CA ALA A 101 -2.14 -7.50 2.79
C ALA A 101 -2.12 -9.02 3.06
N PRO A 102 -2.99 -9.80 2.39
CA PRO A 102 -3.01 -11.25 2.56
C PRO A 102 -1.71 -11.89 2.07
N LEU A 103 -1.31 -12.99 2.73
CA LEU A 103 -0.12 -13.76 2.35
C LEU A 103 -0.12 -14.17 0.87
N GLU A 104 -1.28 -14.57 0.33
CA GLU A 104 -1.39 -14.98 -1.07
C GLU A 104 -1.06 -13.86 -2.06
N VAL A 105 -1.39 -12.60 -1.73
CA VAL A 105 -0.97 -11.45 -2.53
C VAL A 105 0.52 -11.19 -2.35
N LEU A 106 1.04 -11.36 -1.13
CA LEU A 106 2.45 -11.10 -0.80
C LEU A 106 3.42 -12.10 -1.45
N LYS A 107 2.99 -13.32 -1.75
CA LYS A 107 3.79 -14.32 -2.47
C LYS A 107 4.23 -13.86 -3.86
N GLU A 108 3.46 -12.98 -4.52
CA GLU A 108 3.85 -12.36 -5.80
C GLU A 108 5.18 -11.60 -5.71
N PHE A 109 5.55 -11.12 -4.51
CA PHE A 109 6.76 -10.32 -4.32
C PHE A 109 8.01 -11.16 -3.98
N LEU A 110 7.89 -12.48 -3.77
CA LEU A 110 9.05 -13.37 -3.58
C LEU A 110 9.98 -13.34 -4.80
N GLN A 111 9.42 -13.06 -5.97
CA GLN A 111 10.13 -12.93 -7.23
C GLN A 111 10.06 -11.51 -7.81
N ASP A 112 9.77 -10.48 -6.99
CA ASP A 112 9.73 -9.08 -7.47
C ASP A 112 11.08 -8.74 -8.12
N PRO A 113 11.09 -8.17 -9.34
CA PRO A 113 12.34 -7.86 -10.03
C PRO A 113 13.22 -6.85 -9.28
N TYR A 114 12.65 -6.08 -8.34
CA TYR A 114 13.37 -5.11 -7.54
C TYR A 114 13.76 -5.69 -6.18
N ALA A 115 15.06 -5.96 -6.00
CA ALA A 115 15.63 -6.59 -4.80
C ALA A 115 15.22 -5.93 -3.48
N LEU A 116 15.10 -4.59 -3.45
CA LEU A 116 14.68 -3.86 -2.26
C LEU A 116 13.24 -4.20 -1.84
N ASN A 117 12.35 -4.49 -2.80
CA ASN A 117 10.99 -4.92 -2.48
C ASN A 117 11.03 -6.31 -1.82
N ARG A 118 11.84 -7.25 -2.32
CA ARG A 118 12.03 -8.57 -1.70
C ARG A 118 12.64 -8.48 -0.30
N ALA A 119 13.66 -7.63 -0.12
CA ALA A 119 14.26 -7.39 1.20
C ALA A 119 13.28 -6.75 2.20
N LEU A 120 12.41 -5.85 1.73
CA LEU A 120 11.35 -5.25 2.55
C LEU A 120 10.30 -6.28 2.94
N LEU A 121 9.91 -7.16 1.99
CA LEU A 121 8.95 -8.22 2.18
C LEU A 121 9.33 -9.14 3.36
N CYS A 122 10.62 -9.43 3.56
CA CYS A 122 11.11 -10.22 4.71
C CYS A 122 10.59 -9.72 6.07
N ARG A 123 10.32 -8.42 6.21
CA ARG A 123 9.84 -7.83 7.47
C ARG A 123 8.32 -7.80 7.61
N HIS A 124 7.59 -8.22 6.58
CA HIS A 124 6.14 -8.21 6.63
C HIS A 124 5.63 -9.30 7.60
N PRO A 125 4.76 -8.98 8.57
CA PRO A 125 4.37 -9.92 9.61
C PRO A 125 3.55 -11.11 9.09
N ALA A 126 2.91 -10.96 7.93
CA ALA A 126 2.14 -12.05 7.32
C ALA A 126 3.02 -13.15 6.70
N LEU A 127 4.32 -12.91 6.46
CA LEU A 127 5.21 -13.96 5.95
C LEU A 127 5.44 -15.05 7.00
N THR A 128 5.29 -16.30 6.58
CA THR A 128 5.63 -17.46 7.40
C THR A 128 7.13 -17.75 7.31
N GLU A 129 7.61 -18.71 8.11
CA GLU A 129 8.99 -19.17 7.98
C GLU A 129 9.27 -19.81 6.63
N GLN A 130 8.27 -20.44 5.99
CA GLN A 130 8.45 -21.09 4.68
C GLN A 130 8.91 -20.07 3.63
N GLU A 131 8.20 -18.95 3.51
CA GLU A 131 8.57 -17.89 2.56
C GLU A 131 9.91 -17.23 2.92
N LEU A 132 10.21 -17.06 4.21
CA LEU A 132 11.49 -16.53 4.65
C LEU A 132 12.65 -17.46 4.29
N TRP A 133 12.49 -18.77 4.46
CA TRP A 133 13.49 -19.76 4.07
C TRP A 133 13.74 -19.75 2.56
N GLU A 134 12.72 -19.58 1.72
CA GLU A 134 12.91 -19.39 0.28
C GLU A 134 13.83 -18.19 -0.02
N LEU A 135 13.59 -17.05 0.63
CA LEU A 135 14.38 -15.82 0.46
C LEU A 135 15.83 -15.92 0.98
N THR A 136 16.18 -16.97 1.74
CA THR A 136 17.59 -17.22 2.11
C THR A 136 18.44 -17.68 0.93
N SER A 137 17.81 -18.16 -0.16
CA SER A 137 18.47 -18.55 -1.41
C SER A 137 18.43 -17.46 -2.48
N ASP A 138 17.96 -16.25 -2.14
CA ASP A 138 17.86 -15.14 -3.09
C ASP A 138 19.22 -14.78 -3.72
N PRO A 139 19.29 -14.44 -5.02
CA PRO A 139 20.54 -14.03 -5.66
C PRO A 139 21.20 -12.81 -4.98
N GLU A 140 20.41 -11.92 -4.41
CA GLU A 140 20.87 -10.68 -3.80
C GLU A 140 21.22 -10.86 -2.33
N ALA A 141 22.47 -10.54 -1.97
CA ALA A 141 22.96 -10.74 -0.61
C ALA A 141 22.15 -9.98 0.45
N GLN A 142 21.63 -8.80 0.10
CA GLN A 142 20.80 -8.00 1.00
C GLN A 142 19.47 -8.68 1.35
N VAL A 143 18.87 -9.41 0.39
CA VAL A 143 17.63 -10.15 0.61
C VAL A 143 17.90 -11.34 1.52
N ARG A 144 18.94 -12.12 1.23
CA ARG A 144 19.39 -13.23 2.09
C ARG A 144 19.65 -12.77 3.53
N PHE A 145 20.38 -11.68 3.69
CA PHE A 145 20.66 -11.09 5.01
C PHE A 145 19.37 -10.71 5.75
N SER A 146 18.42 -10.06 5.07
CA SER A 146 17.15 -9.63 5.67
C SER A 146 16.31 -10.84 6.12
N ALA A 147 16.26 -11.91 5.30
CA ALA A 147 15.55 -13.14 5.64
C ALA A 147 16.14 -13.83 6.86
N VAL A 148 17.47 -14.03 6.89
CA VAL A 148 18.17 -14.65 8.02
C VAL A 148 18.02 -13.82 9.31
N GLN A 149 18.09 -12.50 9.21
CA GLN A 149 17.90 -11.61 10.37
C GLN A 149 16.51 -11.78 10.99
N VAL A 150 15.45 -11.88 10.17
CA VAL A 150 14.08 -12.07 10.66
C VAL A 150 13.92 -13.45 11.28
N LEU A 151 14.39 -14.52 10.62
CA LEU A 151 14.35 -15.88 11.16
C LEU A 151 15.05 -15.97 12.52
N ALA A 152 16.27 -15.43 12.63
CA ALA A 152 17.00 -15.40 13.89
C ALA A 152 16.25 -14.64 15.00
N SER A 153 15.59 -13.52 14.66
CA SER A 153 14.81 -12.75 15.64
C SER A 153 13.59 -13.51 16.16
N ARG A 154 12.95 -14.35 15.34
CA ARG A 154 11.81 -15.19 15.74
C ARG A 154 12.25 -16.30 16.68
N CYS A 155 13.35 -17.00 16.36
CA CYS A 155 13.89 -18.06 17.22
C CYS A 155 14.29 -17.57 18.63
N MET A 156 14.75 -16.31 18.76
CA MET A 156 15.09 -15.73 20.06
C MET A 156 13.87 -15.25 20.86
N ALA A 157 12.72 -15.01 20.21
CA ALA A 157 11.50 -14.58 20.88
C ALA A 157 10.70 -15.75 21.47
N ASP A 158 10.90 -16.96 20.96
CA ASP A 158 10.25 -18.20 21.42
C ASP A 158 11.00 -18.90 22.57
N GLN A 159 12.08 -18.30 23.10
CA GLN A 159 12.89 -18.77 24.24
C GLN A 159 12.61 -17.95 25.50
#